data_AF-A0A2E7S130-F1
#
_entry.id   AF-A0A2E7S130-F1
#
_cell.length_a   1.000
_cell.length_b   1.000
_cell.length_c   1.000
_cell.angle_alpha   90.00
_cell.angle_beta   90.00
_cell.angle_gamma   90.00
#
_symmetry.space_group_name_H-M   'P 1'
#
loop_
_entity.id
_entity.type
_entity.pdbx_description
1 polymer ?
#
loop_
_entity_poly.entity_id
_entity_poly.type
_entity_poly.pdbx_seq_one_letter_code
_entity_poly.pdbx_strand_id
1 'polypeptide(L)'
;MEHDENPQVDDRPVSGDGGRQRPQRSIWLVVIAAITVLIGYPLSYGPVQYQVSMGHLIPLWGVFDVIYAPIEWFANSSEFGEDLVDWYLGVWGA
;
A
#
# COMPACT_ATOMS: atom_id res chain seq x y z
N MET A 1 -31.50 59.41 33.98
CA MET A 1 -31.03 59.21 32.61
C MET A 1 -29.59 58.72 32.74
N GLU A 2 -29.42 57.54 33.33
CA GLU A 2 -29.34 56.24 32.63
C GLU A 2 -27.99 56.10 31.91
N HIS A 3 -27.12 55.34 32.57
CA HIS A 3 -25.92 54.76 31.99
C HIS A 3 -26.36 53.72 30.96
N ASP A 4 -26.07 53.96 29.68
CA ASP A 4 -26.04 52.89 28.68
C ASP A 4 -24.58 52.61 28.31
N GLU A 5 -23.99 51.77 29.14
CA GLU A 5 -22.88 50.89 28.80
C GLU A 5 -23.46 49.70 28.03
N ASN A 6 -23.19 49.59 26.74
CA ASN A 6 -22.85 48.28 26.17
C ASN A 6 -22.13 48.45 24.82
N PRO A 7 -20.95 47.84 24.65
CA PRO A 7 -20.04 48.09 23.55
C PRO A 7 -20.53 47.41 22.27
N GLN A 8 -20.01 47.90 21.14
CA GLN A 8 -20.01 47.23 19.85
C GLN A 8 -19.89 45.72 20.00
N VAL A 9 -21.01 45.02 19.80
CA VAL A 9 -21.00 43.61 19.42
C VAL A 9 -20.48 43.59 17.99
N ASP A 10 -19.16 43.49 17.87
CA ASP A 10 -18.46 43.26 16.61
C ASP A 10 -18.87 41.84 16.16
N ASP A 11 -19.97 41.74 15.41
CA ASP A 11 -20.49 40.53 14.74
C ASP A 11 -19.54 40.07 13.62
N ARG A 12 -18.24 40.01 13.90
CA ARG A 12 -17.31 39.29 13.04
C ARG A 12 -17.62 37.82 13.25
N PRO A 13 -17.79 37.03 12.17
CA PRO A 13 -17.80 35.59 12.33
C PRO A 13 -16.47 35.25 12.98
N VAL A 14 -16.52 34.79 14.23
CA VAL A 14 -15.39 34.17 14.91
C VAL A 14 -15.03 32.99 14.02
N SER A 15 -14.10 33.21 13.11
CA SER A 15 -13.31 32.19 12.42
C SER A 15 -12.41 31.56 13.49
N GLY A 16 -13.06 30.90 14.43
CA GLY A 16 -12.50 30.26 15.59
C GLY A 16 -13.02 28.84 15.60
N ASP A 17 -12.63 28.07 14.59
CA ASP A 17 -12.20 26.72 14.88
C ASP A 17 -11.08 26.32 13.91
N GLY A 18 -9.88 26.81 14.20
CA GLY A 18 -8.62 26.21 13.75
C GLY A 18 -8.37 24.84 14.41
N GLY A 19 -9.43 24.04 14.57
CA GLY A 19 -9.45 22.76 15.25
C GLY A 19 -9.18 21.60 14.29
N ARG A 20 -7.90 21.24 14.16
CA ARG A 20 -7.45 19.84 14.00
C ARG A 20 -8.15 18.98 12.92
N GLN A 21 -8.35 19.44 11.70
CA GLN A 21 -8.58 18.53 10.58
C GLN A 21 -7.24 17.99 10.02
N ARG A 22 -6.64 17.00 10.69
CA ARG A 22 -5.76 15.96 10.07
C ARG A 22 -5.22 15.03 11.16
N PRO A 23 -5.73 13.78 11.17
CA PRO A 23 -4.87 12.66 10.83
C PRO A 23 -5.51 11.65 9.85
N GLN A 24 -6.79 11.80 9.49
CA GLN A 24 -7.49 10.81 8.65
C GLN A 24 -6.85 10.62 7.27
N ARG A 25 -6.35 11.70 6.65
CA ARG A 25 -5.69 11.61 5.33
C ARG A 25 -4.39 10.82 5.39
N SER A 26 -3.69 10.83 6.53
CA SER A 26 -2.47 10.05 6.74
C SER A 26 -2.77 8.56 6.89
N ILE A 27 -3.84 8.21 7.60
CA ILE A 27 -4.26 6.81 7.77
C ILE A 27 -4.68 6.22 6.42
N TRP A 28 -5.45 6.97 5.62
CA TRP A 28 -5.82 6.53 4.26
C TRP A 28 -4.62 6.29 3.36
N LEU A 29 -3.56 7.10 3.45
CA LEU A 29 -2.33 6.87 2.70
C LEU A 29 -1.64 5.57 3.12
N VAL A 30 -1.61 5.26 4.41
CA VAL A 30 -1.06 4.00 4.92
C VAL A 30 -1.89 2.81 4.42
N VAL A 31 -3.22 2.92 4.46
CA VAL A 31 -4.12 1.87 3.96
C VAL A 31 -3.92 1.66 2.46
N ILE A 32 -3.86 2.72 1.66
CA ILE A 32 -3.63 2.63 0.21
C ILE A 32 -2.27 2.00 -0.06
N ALA A 33 -1.21 2.45 0.62
CA ALA A 33 0.13 1.87 0.47
C ALA A 33 0.14 0.39 0.84
N ALA A 34 -0.53 0.01 1.93
CA ALA A 34 -0.65 -1.39 2.35
C ALA A 34 -1.37 -2.24 1.30
N ILE A 35 -2.48 -1.74 0.72
CA ILE A 35 -3.19 -2.42 -0.37
C ILE A 35 -2.30 -2.54 -1.61
N THR A 36 -1.60 -1.46 -1.98
CA THR A 36 -0.68 -1.46 -3.11
C THR A 36 0.44 -2.47 -2.92
N VAL A 37 0.99 -2.60 -1.70
CA VAL A 37 2.00 -3.62 -1.41
C VAL A 37 1.38 -5.00 -1.43
N LEU A 38 0.21 -5.21 -0.79
CA LEU A 38 -0.46 -6.51 -0.71
C LEU A 38 -0.81 -7.07 -2.10
N ILE A 39 -1.18 -6.21 -3.04
CA ILE A 39 -1.54 -6.59 -4.41
C ILE A 39 -0.32 -6.56 -5.33
N GLY A 40 0.50 -5.51 -5.23
CA GLY A 40 1.66 -5.31 -6.09
C GLY A 40 2.76 -6.33 -5.83
N TYR A 41 2.94 -6.77 -4.59
CA TYR A 41 3.91 -7.80 -4.22
C TYR A 41 3.67 -9.12 -4.97
N PRO A 42 2.50 -9.80 -4.87
CA PRO A 42 2.27 -11.03 -5.62
C PRO A 42 2.23 -10.80 -7.13
N LEU A 43 1.69 -9.66 -7.61
CA LEU A 43 1.65 -9.34 -9.04
C LEU A 43 3.03 -9.07 -9.66
N SER A 44 4.01 -8.68 -8.84
CA SER A 44 5.37 -8.46 -9.31
C SER A 44 6.15 -9.76 -9.49
N TYR A 45 5.70 -10.87 -8.90
CA TYR A 45 6.42 -12.15 -8.88
C TYR A 45 6.64 -12.72 -10.29
N GLY A 46 5.61 -12.75 -11.13
CA GLY A 46 5.68 -13.28 -12.50
C GLY A 46 6.68 -12.52 -13.39
N PRO A 47 6.56 -11.19 -13.53
CA PRO A 47 7.53 -10.39 -14.29
C PRO A 47 8.97 -10.52 -13.77
N VAL A 48 9.18 -10.60 -12.45
CA VAL A 48 10.52 -10.75 -11.88
C VAL A 48 11.09 -12.13 -12.21
N GLN A 49 10.32 -13.21 -12.05
CA GLN A 49 10.76 -14.55 -12.42
C GLN A 49 11.07 -14.67 -13.91
N TYR A 50 10.27 -14.03 -14.77
CA TYR A 50 10.56 -13.92 -16.20
C TYR A 50 11.89 -13.21 -16.51
N GLN A 51 12.17 -12.09 -15.83
CA GLN A 51 13.44 -11.39 -16.01
C GLN A 51 14.65 -12.16 -15.44
N VAL A 52 14.43 -12.97 -14.39
CA VAL A 52 15.42 -13.91 -13.87
C VAL A 52 15.68 -15.04 -14.87
N SER A 53 14.63 -15.65 -15.44
CA SER A 53 14.76 -16.74 -16.42
C SER A 53 15.42 -16.30 -17.72
N MET A 54 15.24 -15.03 -18.11
CA MET A 54 15.98 -14.38 -19.21
C MET A 54 17.44 -14.06 -18.90
N GLY A 55 17.85 -14.20 -17.65
CA GLY A 55 19.22 -13.97 -17.21
C GLY A 55 19.56 -12.53 -16.83
N HIS A 56 18.60 -11.61 -16.88
CA HIS A 56 18.85 -10.18 -16.59
C HIS A 56 19.01 -9.91 -15.09
N LEU A 57 18.31 -10.68 -14.24
CA LEU A 57 18.24 -10.44 -12.79
C LEU A 57 18.93 -11.52 -11.95
N ILE A 58 19.69 -12.45 -12.57
CA ILE A 58 20.49 -13.46 -11.88
C ILE A 58 21.34 -12.91 -10.72
N PRO A 59 22.08 -11.78 -10.85
CA PRO A 59 22.92 -11.31 -9.74
C PRO A 59 22.13 -10.88 -8.49
N LEU A 60 20.83 -10.61 -8.65
CA LEU A 60 19.92 -10.25 -7.56
C LEU A 60 19.05 -11.43 -7.10
N TRP A 61 19.26 -12.63 -7.65
CA TRP A 61 18.42 -13.79 -7.39
C TRP A 61 18.28 -14.10 -5.89
N GLY A 62 19.38 -14.08 -5.13
CA GLY A 62 19.32 -14.32 -3.68
C GLY A 62 18.51 -13.28 -2.90
N VAL A 63 18.35 -12.06 -3.42
CA VAL A 63 17.47 -11.06 -2.81
C VAL A 63 16.01 -11.38 -3.14
N PHE A 64 15.72 -11.75 -4.38
CA PHE A 64 14.38 -12.14 -4.80
C PHE A 64 13.90 -13.43 -4.14
N ASP A 65 14.79 -14.40 -3.93
CA ASP A 65 14.55 -15.64 -3.20
C ASP A 65 14.02 -15.35 -1.78
N VAL A 66 14.69 -14.46 -1.05
CA VAL A 66 14.23 -14.04 0.29
C VAL A 66 12.94 -13.23 0.25
N ILE A 67 12.80 -12.32 -0.71
CA ILE A 67 11.61 -11.46 -0.85
C ILE A 67 10.39 -12.32 -1.17
N TYR A 68 10.51 -13.31 -2.05
CA TYR A 68 9.42 -14.14 -2.55
C TYR A 68 9.26 -15.49 -1.84
N ALA A 69 10.14 -15.82 -0.88
CA ALA A 69 10.02 -17.01 -0.04
C ALA A 69 8.60 -17.26 0.53
N PRO A 70 7.80 -16.24 0.93
CA PRO A 70 6.42 -16.48 1.34
C PRO A 70 5.51 -17.05 0.25
N ILE A 71 5.71 -16.65 -1.01
CA ILE A 71 4.94 -17.17 -2.16
C ILE A 71 5.36 -18.61 -2.46
N GLU A 72 6.66 -18.88 -2.41
CA GLU A 72 7.19 -20.24 -2.59
C GLU A 72 6.75 -21.17 -1.46
N TRP A 73 6.74 -20.69 -0.22
CA TRP A 73 6.19 -21.42 0.90
C TRP A 73 4.70 -21.73 0.69
N PHE A 74 3.91 -20.75 0.21
CA PHE A 74 2.51 -20.96 -0.11
C PHE A 74 2.32 -22.02 -1.19
N ALA A 75 3.11 -21.97 -2.27
CA ALA A 75 3.12 -22.98 -3.33
C ALA A 75 3.41 -24.37 -2.78
N ASN A 76 4.43 -24.50 -1.92
CA ASN A 76 4.83 -25.78 -1.33
C ASN A 76 3.90 -26.27 -0.20
N SER A 77 2.99 -25.42 0.30
CA SER A 77 2.13 -25.76 1.44
C SER A 77 0.87 -26.54 1.05
N SER A 78 0.43 -26.46 -0.22
CA SER A 78 -0.80 -27.10 -0.68
C SER A 78 -0.80 -27.27 -2.20
N GLU A 79 -1.47 -28.32 -2.69
CA GLU A 79 -1.66 -28.56 -4.14
C GLU A 79 -2.33 -27.36 -4.84
N PHE A 80 -3.31 -26.73 -4.18
CA PHE A 80 -3.93 -25.51 -4.71
C PHE A 80 -2.94 -24.34 -4.87
N GLY A 81 -2.03 -24.19 -3.91
CA GLY A 81 -1.02 -23.14 -3.97
C GLY A 81 -0.03 -23.37 -5.11
N GLU A 82 0.40 -24.62 -5.29
CA GLU A 82 1.23 -25.05 -6.41
C GLU A 82 0.55 -24.75 -7.75
N ASP A 83 -0.68 -25.25 -7.95
CA ASP A 83 -1.46 -25.03 -9.19
C ASP A 83 -1.68 -23.54 -9.49
N LEU A 84 -1.97 -22.73 -8.47
CA LEU A 84 -2.22 -21.31 -8.63
C LEU A 84 -0.94 -20.57 -9.06
N VAL A 85 0.18 -20.86 -8.40
CA VAL A 85 1.46 -20.22 -8.70
C VAL A 85 1.99 -20.68 -10.06
N ASP A 86 1.88 -21.97 -10.39
CA ASP A 86 2.25 -22.51 -11.69
C ASP A 86 1.42 -21.91 -12.83
N TRP A 87 0.08 -21.87 -12.67
CA TRP A 87 -0.79 -21.18 -13.63
C TRP A 87 -0.37 -19.72 -13.84
N TYR A 88 -0.10 -19.02 -12.75
CA TYR A 88 0.25 -17.60 -12.79
C TYR A 88 1.62 -17.36 -13.46
N LEU A 89 2.64 -18.16 -13.14
CA LEU A 89 3.94 -18.10 -13.80
C LEU A 89 3.85 -18.49 -15.28
N GLY A 90 2.98 -19.45 -15.60
CA GLY A 90 2.68 -19.86 -16.97
C GLY A 90 2.14 -18.72 -17.86
N VAL A 91 1.41 -17.74 -17.29
CA VAL A 91 0.98 -16.53 -18.02
C VAL A 91 2.17 -15.68 -18.46
N TRP A 92 3.26 -15.70 -17.69
CA TRP A 92 4.48 -14.94 -17.97
C TRP A 92 5.51 -15.74 -18.79
N GLY A 93 5.33 -17.04 -18.96
CA GLY A 93 6.30 -17.92 -19.62
C GLY A 93 7.59 -18.09 -18.81
N ALA A 94 7.48 -17.98 -17.49
CA ALA A 94 8.54 -18.24 -16.53
C ALA A 94 8.48 -19.69 -16.04
#